data_AF-A0A2S5AD40-F1
#
_entry.id   AF-A0A2S5AD40-F1
#
_cell.length_a   1.000
_cell.length_b   1.000
_cell.length_c   1.000
_cell.angle_alpha   90.00
_cell.angle_beta   90.00
_cell.angle_gamma   90.00
#
_symmetry.space_group_name_H-M   'P 1'
#
loop_
_entity.id
_entity.type
_entity.pdbx_description
1 polymer ?
#
loop_
_entity_poly.entity_id
_entity_poly.type
_entity_poly.pdbx_seq_one_letter_code
_entity_poly.pdbx_strand_id
1 'polypeptide(L)'
;MKKVFLSIAFVLIAQMTMAQEANFKADVLKLISISGADGAMKVAKLKFLNIIPENKKENFSKEFEASLPSMYEKMAKVYMEIYTPEDIKGMIAFYESPVGKKMSEKSGELTQKAMKAGQEWGKELQVIMEKYKDVNSVQVPTSVSDNTVYNTAGIEVKPDFPGGMDQFYKFIAENYQTPKAEGLKGKIYVTFVIEKDGSLSDIKVLRDIGYGTGKEAIRVLKLSPKWSPGEQNGQKVRCTYSLPISIGAK
;
A
#
# COMPACT_ATOMS: atom_id res chain seq x y z
N MET A 1 -52.93 -18.48 16.06
CA MET A 1 -51.87 -18.65 17.08
C MET A 1 -50.52 -19.09 16.51
N LYS A 2 -50.42 -20.12 15.63
CA LYS A 2 -49.12 -20.57 15.07
C LYS A 2 -48.33 -19.51 14.28
N LYS A 3 -49.00 -18.62 13.52
CA LYS A 3 -48.32 -17.53 12.79
C LYS A 3 -47.74 -16.44 13.70
N VAL A 4 -48.37 -16.17 14.85
CA VAL A 4 -47.91 -15.16 15.82
C VAL A 4 -46.67 -15.65 16.58
N PHE A 5 -46.62 -16.94 16.93
CA PHE A 5 -45.44 -17.54 17.57
C PHE A 5 -44.21 -17.55 16.66
N LEU A 6 -44.39 -17.79 15.35
CA LEU A 6 -43.28 -17.79 14.40
C LEU A 6 -42.67 -16.39 14.21
N SER A 7 -43.51 -15.35 14.20
CA SER A 7 -43.08 -13.96 14.13
C SER A 7 -42.31 -13.51 15.38
N ILE A 8 -42.75 -13.92 16.58
CA ILE A 8 -42.06 -13.60 17.84
C ILE A 8 -40.70 -14.30 17.91
N ALA A 9 -40.61 -15.57 17.50
CA ALA A 9 -39.34 -16.29 17.44
C ALA A 9 -38.34 -15.63 16.48
N PHE A 10 -38.79 -15.17 15.30
CA PHE A 10 -37.93 -14.48 14.34
C PHE A 10 -37.41 -13.14 14.86
N VAL A 11 -38.27 -12.36 15.55
CA VAL A 11 -37.87 -11.09 16.19
C VAL A 11 -36.85 -11.30 17.30
N LEU A 12 -37.01 -12.35 18.13
CA LEU A 12 -36.05 -12.68 19.19
C LEU A 12 -34.69 -13.11 18.63
N ILE A 13 -34.68 -13.91 17.55
CA ILE A 13 -33.44 -14.32 16.87
C ILE A 13 -32.74 -13.12 16.23
N ALA A 14 -33.50 -12.22 15.59
CA ALA A 14 -32.96 -10.98 15.02
C ALA A 14 -32.38 -10.05 16.11
N GLN A 15 -33.01 -9.97 17.29
CA GLN A 15 -32.48 -9.19 18.41
C GLN A 15 -31.22 -9.80 19.03
N MET A 16 -31.17 -11.13 19.18
CA MET A 16 -29.97 -11.82 19.67
C MET A 16 -28.77 -11.68 18.73
N THR A 17 -28.99 -11.78 17.42
CA THR A 17 -27.92 -11.61 16.41
C THR A 17 -27.38 -10.19 16.39
N MET A 18 -28.25 -9.17 16.42
CA MET A 18 -27.82 -7.77 16.56
C MET A 18 -27.05 -7.49 17.86
N ALA A 19 -27.48 -8.09 18.98
CA ALA A 19 -26.78 -7.95 20.26
C ALA A 19 -25.39 -8.60 20.25
N GLN A 20 -25.26 -9.76 19.60
CA GLN A 20 -23.98 -10.45 19.47
C GLN A 20 -23.00 -9.68 18.58
N GLU A 21 -23.47 -9.10 17.48
CA GLU A 21 -22.69 -8.24 16.60
C GLU A 21 -22.24 -6.94 17.29
N ALA A 22 -23.13 -6.31 18.09
CA ALA A 22 -22.81 -5.13 18.88
C ALA A 22 -21.72 -5.42 19.93
N ASN A 23 -21.82 -6.55 20.62
CA ASN A 23 -20.80 -6.99 21.58
C ASN A 23 -19.46 -7.26 20.89
N PHE A 24 -19.48 -7.88 19.71
CA PHE A 24 -18.27 -8.15 18.95
C PHE A 24 -17.56 -6.87 18.51
N LYS A 25 -18.29 -5.88 17.96
CA LYS A 25 -17.72 -4.57 17.61
C LYS A 25 -17.13 -3.86 18.84
N ALA A 26 -17.82 -3.91 19.99
CA ALA A 26 -17.35 -3.30 21.22
C ALA A 26 -16.03 -3.90 21.70
N ASP A 27 -15.91 -5.23 21.66
CA ASP A 27 -14.67 -5.95 22.00
C ASP A 27 -13.53 -5.58 21.04
N VAL A 28 -13.81 -5.46 19.75
CA VAL A 28 -12.81 -5.02 18.76
C VAL A 28 -12.32 -3.59 19.04
N LEU A 29 -13.24 -2.65 19.33
CA LEU A 29 -12.85 -1.28 19.67
C LEU A 29 -12.02 -1.23 20.95
N LYS A 30 -12.35 -2.05 21.95
CA LYS A 30 -11.55 -2.22 23.16
C LYS A 30 -10.15 -2.72 22.82
N LEU A 31 -10.03 -3.77 21.99
CA LEU A 31 -8.75 -4.31 21.54
C LEU A 31 -7.89 -3.23 20.87
N ILE A 32 -8.46 -2.46 19.95
CA ILE A 32 -7.76 -1.38 19.26
C ILE A 32 -7.18 -0.38 20.26
N SER A 33 -7.96 0.04 21.25
CA SER A 33 -7.46 0.98 22.29
C SER A 33 -6.34 0.37 23.13
N ILE A 34 -6.51 -0.85 23.67
CA ILE A 34 -5.53 -1.45 24.59
C ILE A 34 -4.27 -1.98 23.89
N SER A 35 -4.31 -2.20 22.58
CA SER A 35 -3.17 -2.69 21.80
C SER A 35 -2.10 -1.62 21.51
N GLY A 36 -2.35 -0.37 21.93
CA GLY A 36 -1.42 0.75 21.74
C GLY A 36 -1.68 1.60 20.50
N ALA A 37 -2.81 1.41 19.81
CA ALA A 37 -3.20 2.25 18.68
C ALA A 37 -3.29 3.74 19.06
N ASP A 38 -3.78 4.04 20.27
CA ASP A 38 -3.84 5.41 20.79
C ASP A 38 -2.44 6.05 20.90
N GLY A 39 -1.43 5.27 21.30
CA GLY A 39 -0.04 5.71 21.35
C GLY A 39 0.52 6.02 19.95
N ALA A 40 0.23 5.15 18.97
CA ALA A 40 0.61 5.37 17.58
C ALA A 40 -0.07 6.62 16.99
N MET A 41 -1.36 6.84 17.28
CA MET A 41 -2.10 8.02 16.84
C MET A 41 -1.55 9.31 17.46
N LYS A 42 -1.11 9.27 18.73
CA LYS A 42 -0.43 10.39 19.37
C LYS A 42 0.89 10.74 18.67
N VAL A 43 1.70 9.75 18.31
CA VAL A 43 2.94 9.97 17.55
C VAL A 43 2.64 10.53 16.15
N ALA A 44 1.60 10.02 15.48
CA ALA A 44 1.16 10.54 14.19
C ALA A 44 0.72 12.01 14.30
N LYS A 45 -0.10 12.35 15.31
CA LYS A 45 -0.53 13.72 15.59
C LYS A 45 0.65 14.68 15.74
N LEU A 46 1.69 14.29 16.48
CA LEU A 46 2.89 15.12 16.66
C LEU A 46 3.60 15.42 15.32
N LYS A 47 3.65 14.46 14.40
CA LYS A 47 4.23 14.69 13.06
C LYS A 47 3.44 15.73 12.27
N PHE A 48 2.11 15.69 12.33
CA PHE A 48 1.27 16.70 11.68
C PHE A 48 1.42 18.05 12.36
N LEU A 49 1.42 18.11 13.70
CA LEU A 49 1.58 19.36 14.43
C LEU A 49 2.89 20.10 14.08
N ASN A 50 3.95 19.39 13.68
CA ASN A 50 5.21 20.03 13.27
C ASN A 50 5.09 20.87 11.98
N ILE A 51 4.10 20.61 11.13
CA ILE A 51 3.88 21.35 9.87
C ILE A 51 2.68 22.31 9.93
N ILE A 52 1.91 22.28 11.02
CA ILE A 52 0.77 23.17 11.23
C ILE A 52 1.25 24.47 11.89
N PRO A 53 0.86 25.67 11.38
CA PRO A 53 1.18 26.95 12.01
C PRO A 53 0.74 27.00 13.48
N GLU A 54 1.55 27.62 14.36
CA GLU A 54 1.34 27.61 15.81
C GLU A 54 -0.07 28.05 16.23
N ASN A 55 -0.59 29.12 15.61
CA ASN A 55 -1.92 29.65 15.87
C ASN A 55 -3.09 28.75 15.40
N LYS A 56 -2.80 27.66 14.66
CA LYS A 56 -3.78 26.69 14.17
C LYS A 56 -3.68 25.33 14.87
N LYS A 57 -2.63 25.08 15.66
CA LYS A 57 -2.36 23.77 16.28
C LYS A 57 -3.46 23.31 17.23
N GLU A 58 -4.09 24.24 17.97
CA GLU A 58 -5.18 23.90 18.88
C GLU A 58 -6.42 23.42 18.11
N ASN A 59 -6.85 24.18 17.09
CA ASN A 59 -8.01 23.80 16.27
C ASN A 59 -7.77 22.49 15.51
N PHE A 60 -6.58 22.36 14.90
CA PHE A 60 -6.18 21.09 14.27
C PHE A 60 -6.22 19.93 15.26
N SER A 61 -5.74 20.13 16.49
CA SER A 61 -5.76 19.09 17.51
C SER A 61 -7.17 18.62 17.84
N LYS A 62 -8.12 19.54 17.97
CA LYS A 62 -9.54 19.24 18.22
C LYS A 62 -10.16 18.48 17.05
N GLU A 63 -9.93 18.93 15.81
CA GLU A 63 -10.45 18.27 14.61
C GLU A 63 -9.84 16.88 14.41
N PHE A 64 -8.53 16.74 14.66
CA PHE A 64 -7.84 15.46 14.61
C PHE A 64 -8.43 14.47 15.61
N GLU A 65 -8.63 14.87 16.86
CA GLU A 65 -9.24 14.04 17.89
C GLU A 65 -10.68 13.66 17.55
N ALA A 66 -11.47 14.60 17.01
CA ALA A 66 -12.83 14.35 16.54
C ALA A 66 -12.88 13.39 15.34
N SER A 67 -11.80 13.23 14.58
CA SER A 67 -11.71 12.29 13.45
C SER A 67 -11.46 10.83 13.87
N LEU A 68 -10.88 10.62 15.07
CA LEU A 68 -10.46 9.29 15.52
C LEU A 68 -11.61 8.28 15.67
N PRO A 69 -12.79 8.64 16.22
CA PRO A 69 -13.89 7.68 16.35
C PRO A 69 -14.29 7.04 15.02
N SER A 70 -14.47 7.83 13.95
CA SER A 70 -14.83 7.30 12.62
C SER A 70 -13.75 6.39 12.05
N MET A 71 -12.48 6.73 12.29
CA MET A 71 -11.36 5.89 11.89
C MET A 71 -11.37 4.55 12.63
N TYR A 72 -11.60 4.55 13.95
CA TYR A 72 -11.70 3.33 14.74
C TYR A 72 -12.91 2.47 14.35
N GLU A 73 -14.02 3.06 13.93
CA GLU A 73 -15.14 2.29 13.38
C GLU A 73 -14.78 1.58 12.07
N LYS A 74 -14.07 2.26 11.17
CA LYS A 74 -13.58 1.65 9.92
C LYS A 74 -12.60 0.52 10.20
N MET A 75 -11.69 0.71 11.16
CA MET A 75 -10.78 -0.35 11.60
C MET A 75 -11.56 -1.53 12.20
N ALA A 76 -12.53 -1.25 13.06
CA ALA A 76 -13.31 -2.31 13.70
C ALA A 76 -14.01 -3.20 12.66
N LYS A 77 -14.56 -2.61 11.59
CA LYS A 77 -15.14 -3.37 10.48
C LYS A 77 -14.12 -4.32 9.83
N VAL A 78 -12.90 -3.86 9.57
CA VAL A 78 -11.82 -4.70 9.00
C VAL A 78 -11.47 -5.87 9.93
N TYR A 79 -11.39 -5.62 11.24
CA TYR A 79 -11.14 -6.68 12.23
C TYR A 79 -12.28 -7.70 12.25
N MET A 80 -13.53 -7.26 12.21
CA MET A 80 -14.70 -8.14 12.20
C MET A 80 -14.83 -8.97 10.92
N GLU A 81 -14.23 -8.55 9.81
CA GLU A 81 -14.16 -9.33 8.56
C GLU A 81 -13.11 -10.44 8.60
N ILE A 82 -12.08 -10.30 9.45
CA ILE A 82 -10.90 -11.19 9.46
C ILE A 82 -10.90 -12.13 10.67
N TYR A 83 -11.35 -11.66 11.82
CA TYR A 83 -11.24 -12.37 13.10
C TYR A 83 -12.60 -12.82 13.61
N THR A 84 -12.60 -13.88 14.42
CA THR A 84 -13.77 -14.33 15.15
C THR A 84 -13.91 -13.60 16.50
N PRO A 85 -15.11 -13.58 17.12
CA PRO A 85 -15.27 -13.08 18.49
C PRO A 85 -14.32 -13.74 19.50
N GLU A 86 -14.04 -15.04 19.33
CA GLU A 86 -13.14 -15.80 20.18
C GLU A 86 -11.68 -15.36 20.02
N ASP A 87 -11.23 -15.10 18.78
CA ASP A 87 -9.89 -14.55 18.51
C ASP A 87 -9.71 -13.20 19.22
N ILE A 88 -10.69 -12.30 19.08
CA ILE A 88 -10.64 -10.97 19.69
C ILE A 88 -10.60 -11.06 21.21
N LYS A 89 -11.38 -11.96 21.83
CA LYS A 89 -11.29 -12.21 23.28
C LYS A 89 -9.91 -12.72 23.69
N GLY A 90 -9.31 -13.63 22.91
CA GLY A 90 -7.95 -14.12 23.14
C GLY A 90 -6.90 -13.00 23.07
N MET A 91 -7.01 -12.13 22.07
CA MET A 91 -6.12 -10.96 21.94
C MET A 91 -6.30 -9.98 23.10
N ILE A 92 -7.55 -9.69 23.50
CA ILE A 92 -7.83 -8.82 24.65
C ILE A 92 -7.19 -9.40 25.91
N ALA A 93 -7.38 -10.69 26.18
CA ALA A 93 -6.80 -11.35 27.35
C ALA A 93 -5.27 -11.24 27.37
N PHE A 94 -4.62 -11.37 26.20
CA PHE A 94 -3.18 -11.13 26.09
C PHE A 94 -2.80 -9.69 26.41
N TYR A 95 -3.45 -8.68 25.81
CA TYR A 95 -3.13 -7.27 26.06
C TYR A 95 -3.46 -6.82 27.49
N GLU A 96 -4.42 -7.46 28.16
CA GLU A 96 -4.74 -7.23 29.56
C GLU A 96 -3.77 -7.90 30.54
N SER A 97 -2.99 -8.88 30.07
CA SER A 97 -1.95 -9.53 30.87
C SER A 97 -0.82 -8.55 31.24
N PRO A 98 -0.04 -8.84 32.30
CA PRO A 98 1.10 -7.99 32.69
C PRO A 98 2.10 -7.77 31.55
N VAL A 99 2.35 -8.79 30.72
CA VAL A 99 3.27 -8.68 29.59
C VAL A 99 2.67 -7.85 28.45
N GLY A 100 1.38 -8.03 28.16
CA GLY A 100 0.67 -7.28 27.11
C GLY A 100 0.58 -5.78 27.41
N LYS A 101 0.29 -5.42 28.67
CA LYS A 101 0.31 -4.03 29.14
C LYS A 101 1.70 -3.41 29.00
N LYS A 102 2.74 -4.11 29.51
CA LYS A 102 4.13 -3.66 29.37
C LYS A 102 4.53 -3.47 27.91
N MET A 103 4.14 -4.39 27.02
CA MET A 103 4.42 -4.30 25.59
C MET A 103 3.78 -3.05 24.98
N SER A 104 2.51 -2.79 25.29
CA SER A 104 1.77 -1.62 24.78
C SER A 104 2.37 -0.31 25.28
N GLU A 105 2.68 -0.23 26.58
CA GLU A 105 3.33 0.93 27.20
C GLU A 105 4.73 1.20 26.62
N LYS A 106 5.50 0.15 26.35
CA LYS A 106 6.88 0.26 25.83
C LYS A 106 6.97 0.33 24.31
N SER A 107 5.87 0.14 23.58
CA SER A 107 5.83 0.13 22.12
C SER A 107 6.45 1.39 21.51
N GLY A 108 6.05 2.58 21.99
CA GLY A 108 6.56 3.85 21.49
C GLY A 108 8.07 4.04 21.73
N GLU A 109 8.55 3.69 22.92
CA GLU A 109 9.99 3.74 23.27
C GLU A 109 10.79 2.76 22.39
N LEU A 110 10.29 1.54 22.22
CA LEU A 110 10.89 0.51 21.39
C LEU A 110 10.96 0.96 19.92
N THR A 111 9.86 1.48 19.36
CA THR A 111 9.82 2.01 18.00
C THR A 111 10.84 3.12 17.80
N GLN A 112 10.92 4.08 18.73
CA GLN A 112 11.91 5.17 18.64
C GLN A 112 13.35 4.65 18.66
N LYS A 113 13.67 3.72 19.56
CA LYS A 113 15.02 3.12 19.64
C LYS A 113 15.35 2.29 18.41
N ALA A 114 14.40 1.48 17.93
CA ALA A 114 14.56 0.68 16.72
C ALA A 114 14.79 1.56 15.47
N MET A 115 14.08 2.69 15.35
CA MET A 115 14.29 3.65 14.27
C MET A 115 15.72 4.22 14.29
N LYS A 116 16.24 4.59 15.47
CA LYS A 116 17.63 5.08 15.60
C LYS A 116 18.64 4.02 15.19
N ALA A 117 18.48 2.79 15.68
CA ALA A 117 19.34 1.67 15.30
C ALA A 117 19.29 1.40 13.78
N GLY A 118 18.10 1.45 13.18
CA GLY A 118 17.93 1.32 11.73
C GLY A 118 18.60 2.45 10.94
N GLN A 119 18.61 3.68 11.46
CA GLN A 119 19.34 4.80 10.86
C GLN A 119 20.85 4.62 10.93
N GLU A 120 21.37 4.11 12.06
CA GLU A 120 22.79 3.79 12.23
C GLU A 120 23.22 2.70 11.25
N TRP A 121 22.49 1.59 11.21
CA TRP A 121 22.70 0.53 10.23
C TRP A 121 22.60 1.03 8.78
N GLY A 122 21.66 1.94 8.50
CA GLY A 122 21.55 2.58 7.19
C GLY A 122 22.82 3.35 6.78
N LYS A 123 23.53 3.98 7.72
CA LYS A 123 24.83 4.62 7.46
C LYS A 123 25.92 3.60 7.18
N GLU A 124 25.94 2.50 7.93
CA GLU A 124 26.88 1.40 7.67
C GLU A 124 26.67 0.81 6.27
N LEU A 125 25.41 0.61 5.88
CA LEU A 125 25.06 0.17 4.53
C LEU A 125 25.54 1.15 3.45
N GLN A 126 25.50 2.46 3.69
CA GLN A 126 26.04 3.43 2.73
C GLN A 126 27.53 3.21 2.49
N VAL A 127 28.31 2.97 3.56
CA VAL A 127 29.74 2.65 3.45
C VAL A 127 29.96 1.35 2.66
N ILE A 128 29.13 0.33 2.91
CA ILE A 128 29.19 -0.92 2.14
C ILE A 128 28.88 -0.63 0.66
N MET A 129 27.80 0.10 0.37
CA MET A 129 27.41 0.44 -0.99
C MET A 129 28.49 1.24 -1.73
N GLU A 130 29.19 2.14 -1.05
CA GLU A 130 30.31 2.90 -1.64
C GLU A 130 31.46 2.01 -2.10
N LYS A 131 31.75 0.91 -1.39
CA LYS A 131 32.79 -0.06 -1.81
C LYS A 131 32.44 -0.77 -3.13
N TYR A 132 31.17 -0.84 -3.47
CA TYR A 132 30.66 -1.49 -4.68
C TYR A 132 30.17 -0.48 -5.73
N LYS A 133 30.38 0.83 -5.53
CA LYS A 133 30.21 1.82 -6.58
C LYS A 133 31.44 1.78 -7.49
N ASP A 134 31.28 1.23 -8.69
CA ASP A 134 32.32 1.30 -9.72
C ASP A 134 32.61 2.76 -10.11
N VAL A 135 33.89 3.14 -10.05
CA VAL A 135 34.42 4.49 -10.36
C VAL A 135 34.17 4.91 -11.82
N ASN A 136 33.78 3.96 -12.69
CA ASN A 136 33.43 4.19 -14.10
C ASN A 136 31.93 3.99 -14.43
N SER A 137 31.06 3.88 -13.43
CA SER A 137 29.63 3.95 -13.68
C SER A 137 29.19 5.42 -13.74
N VAL A 138 28.60 5.80 -14.87
CA VAL A 138 28.01 7.10 -15.22
C VAL A 138 27.60 7.90 -13.99
N GLN A 139 28.13 9.13 -13.86
CA GLN A 139 27.80 10.07 -12.79
C GLN A 139 26.28 10.16 -12.60
N VAL A 140 25.77 9.54 -11.55
CA VAL A 140 24.41 9.78 -11.06
C VAL A 140 24.48 11.09 -10.26
N PRO A 141 23.79 12.16 -10.68
CA PRO A 141 23.83 13.42 -9.95
C PRO A 141 23.30 13.21 -8.53
N THR A 142 24.14 13.58 -7.57
CA THR A 142 23.82 13.63 -6.15
C THR A 142 22.71 14.65 -5.92
N SER A 143 21.46 14.20 -5.92
CA SER A 143 20.36 14.89 -5.26
C SER A 143 19.64 13.90 -4.36
N VAL A 144 19.65 14.22 -3.07
CA VAL A 144 18.88 13.52 -2.05
C VAL A 144 17.41 13.76 -2.36
N SER A 145 16.74 12.86 -3.07
CA SER A 145 15.27 12.79 -3.05
C SER A 145 14.80 11.35 -3.22
N ASP A 146 14.08 10.89 -2.21
CA ASP A 146 13.09 9.82 -2.21
C ASP A 146 13.09 8.89 -3.44
N ASN A 147 13.75 7.74 -3.28
CA ASN A 147 13.79 6.66 -4.27
C ASN A 147 12.64 5.67 -4.11
N THR A 148 11.63 6.01 -3.29
CA THR A 148 10.41 5.22 -3.14
C THR A 148 9.73 5.08 -4.49
N VAL A 149 9.50 3.83 -4.90
CA VAL A 149 8.71 3.52 -6.09
C VAL A 149 7.29 3.18 -5.65
N TYR A 150 6.34 4.00 -6.08
CA TYR A 150 4.94 3.87 -5.71
C TYR A 150 4.22 2.86 -6.62
N ASN A 151 3.21 2.18 -6.09
CA ASN A 151 2.28 1.42 -6.94
C ASN A 151 1.32 2.40 -7.63
N THR A 152 1.18 2.32 -8.96
CA THR A 152 0.28 3.18 -9.74
C THR A 152 -1.19 3.16 -9.25
N ALA A 153 -1.63 2.11 -8.58
CA ALA A 153 -2.99 2.05 -8.00
C ALA A 153 -3.19 2.98 -6.79
N GLY A 154 -2.12 3.43 -6.12
CA GLY A 154 -2.15 4.16 -4.87
C GLY A 154 -1.65 5.61 -4.94
N ILE A 155 -1.49 6.18 -6.14
CA ILE A 155 -1.03 7.55 -6.35
C ILE A 155 -2.18 8.47 -6.79
N GLU A 156 -2.11 9.73 -6.38
CA GLU A 156 -3.13 10.75 -6.65
C GLU A 156 -3.29 11.05 -8.15
N VAL A 157 -2.18 11.30 -8.84
CA VAL A 157 -2.15 11.49 -10.29
C VAL A 157 -1.41 10.33 -10.91
N LYS A 158 -2.08 9.59 -11.80
CA LYS A 158 -1.49 8.44 -12.48
C LYS A 158 -0.53 8.88 -13.59
N PRO A 159 0.55 8.11 -13.85
CA PRO A 159 1.35 8.33 -15.05
C PRO A 159 0.48 8.13 -16.28
N ASP A 160 0.80 8.84 -17.36
CA ASP A 160 0.06 8.76 -18.60
C ASP A 160 0.98 8.75 -19.81
N PHE A 161 0.60 7.99 -20.83
CA PHE A 161 1.33 7.92 -22.09
C PHE A 161 1.02 9.17 -22.92
N PRO A 162 1.92 9.64 -23.80
CA PRO A 162 1.60 10.74 -24.71
C PRO A 162 0.36 10.44 -25.57
N GLY A 163 -0.72 11.20 -25.35
CA GLY A 163 -2.00 10.97 -26.02
C GLY A 163 -2.92 9.96 -25.33
N GLY A 164 -2.59 9.52 -24.11
CA GLY A 164 -3.41 8.66 -23.28
C GLY A 164 -3.15 7.16 -23.43
N MET A 165 -3.75 6.39 -22.53
CA MET A 165 -3.60 4.93 -22.48
C MET A 165 -4.07 4.20 -23.76
N ASP A 166 -5.05 4.74 -24.49
CA ASP A 166 -5.48 4.16 -25.76
C ASP A 166 -4.35 4.24 -26.82
N GLN A 167 -3.61 5.35 -26.84
CA GLN A 167 -2.43 5.48 -27.70
C GLN A 167 -1.30 4.59 -27.24
N PHE A 168 -1.18 4.34 -25.94
CA PHE A 168 -0.20 3.36 -25.44
C PHE A 168 -0.51 1.95 -25.97
N TYR A 169 -1.74 1.48 -25.85
CA TYR A 169 -2.10 0.14 -26.32
C TYR A 169 -1.95 0.02 -27.84
N LYS A 170 -2.29 1.09 -28.58
CA LYS A 170 -2.04 1.17 -30.02
C LYS A 170 -0.55 1.11 -30.35
N PHE A 171 0.28 1.89 -29.65
CA PHE A 171 1.74 1.86 -29.79
C PHE A 171 2.29 0.45 -29.56
N ILE A 172 1.84 -0.26 -28.52
CA ILE A 172 2.25 -1.64 -28.27
C ILE A 172 1.82 -2.53 -29.44
N ALA A 173 0.57 -2.47 -29.87
CA ALA A 173 0.06 -3.30 -30.96
C ALA A 173 0.78 -3.07 -32.30
N GLU A 174 1.15 -1.84 -32.61
CA GLU A 174 1.86 -1.47 -33.84
C GLU A 174 3.33 -1.88 -33.83
N ASN A 175 3.97 -1.86 -32.66
CA ASN A 175 5.41 -2.12 -32.53
C ASN A 175 5.74 -3.57 -32.15
N TYR A 176 4.81 -4.32 -31.57
CA TYR A 176 5.02 -5.68 -31.09
C TYR A 176 4.99 -6.71 -32.22
N GLN A 177 6.09 -7.43 -32.40
CA GLN A 177 6.23 -8.47 -33.40
C GLN A 177 6.01 -9.84 -32.75
N THR A 178 4.80 -10.38 -32.90
CA THR A 178 4.48 -11.72 -32.39
C THR A 178 5.41 -12.77 -33.01
N PRO A 179 6.17 -13.54 -32.22
CA PRO A 179 7.00 -14.63 -32.72
C PRO A 179 6.16 -15.65 -33.50
N LYS A 180 6.71 -16.13 -34.62
CA LYS A 180 6.07 -17.20 -35.41
C LYS A 180 6.28 -18.54 -34.71
N ALA A 181 5.26 -19.01 -33.99
CA ALA A 181 5.23 -20.33 -33.38
C ALA A 181 3.81 -20.90 -33.48
N GLU A 182 3.72 -22.18 -33.83
CA GLU A 182 2.44 -22.88 -33.96
C GLU A 182 1.77 -23.00 -32.58
N GLY A 183 0.48 -22.71 -32.51
CA GLY A 183 -0.29 -22.77 -31.25
C GLY A 183 0.06 -21.67 -30.22
N LEU A 184 0.84 -20.64 -30.59
CA LEU A 184 1.21 -19.57 -29.66
C LEU A 184 -0.01 -18.76 -29.22
N LYS A 185 -0.47 -19.01 -27.99
CA LYS A 185 -1.60 -18.31 -27.37
C LYS A 185 -1.38 -18.21 -25.87
N GLY A 186 -1.70 -17.06 -25.30
CA GLY A 186 -1.57 -16.85 -23.86
C GLY A 186 -1.53 -15.38 -23.48
N LYS A 187 -1.22 -15.12 -22.21
CA LYS A 187 -0.97 -13.76 -21.70
C LYS A 187 0.42 -13.68 -21.12
N ILE A 188 1.17 -12.67 -21.52
CA ILE A 188 2.41 -12.28 -20.86
C ILE A 188 2.15 -11.11 -19.94
N TYR A 189 2.92 -11.05 -18.85
CA TYR A 189 2.84 -9.98 -17.87
C TYR A 189 4.21 -9.35 -17.74
N VAL A 190 4.27 -8.06 -18.00
CA VAL A 190 5.50 -7.26 -17.90
C VAL A 190 5.25 -6.13 -16.92
N THR A 191 6.25 -5.80 -16.12
CA THR A 191 6.25 -4.64 -15.25
C THR A 191 7.40 -3.71 -15.59
N PHE A 192 7.24 -2.42 -15.34
CA PHE A 192 8.27 -1.42 -15.53
C PHE A 192 8.03 -0.23 -14.60
N VAL A 193 9.08 0.55 -14.34
CA VAL A 193 9.02 1.79 -13.57
C VAL A 193 8.95 2.98 -14.52
N ILE A 194 7.96 3.85 -14.32
CA ILE A 194 7.91 5.18 -14.91
C ILE A 194 8.68 6.11 -13.98
N GLU A 195 9.76 6.68 -14.48
CA GLU A 195 10.62 7.60 -13.76
C GLU A 195 10.00 9.00 -13.65
N LYS A 196 10.54 9.83 -12.74
CA LYS A 196 10.09 11.22 -12.54
C LYS A 196 10.24 12.09 -13.80
N ASP A 197 11.11 11.68 -14.73
CA ASP A 197 11.32 12.34 -16.01
C ASP A 197 10.49 11.73 -17.17
N GLY A 198 9.67 10.73 -16.87
CA GLY A 198 8.83 10.02 -17.84
C GLY A 198 9.52 8.85 -18.56
N SER A 199 10.81 8.61 -18.34
CA SER A 199 11.49 7.46 -18.94
C SER A 199 11.04 6.15 -18.31
N LEU A 200 11.16 5.04 -19.05
CA LEU A 200 10.88 3.71 -18.54
C LEU A 200 12.17 3.04 -18.09
N SER A 201 12.16 2.47 -16.88
CA SER A 201 13.27 1.72 -16.31
C SER A 201 12.78 0.39 -15.68
N ASP A 202 13.72 -0.44 -15.22
CA ASP A 202 13.45 -1.69 -14.49
C ASP A 202 12.39 -2.60 -15.14
N ILE A 203 12.45 -2.73 -16.47
CA ILE A 203 11.50 -3.54 -17.24
C ILE A 203 11.75 -5.02 -16.95
N LYS A 204 10.76 -5.70 -16.37
CA LYS A 204 10.81 -7.11 -15.95
C LYS A 204 9.64 -7.90 -16.49
N VAL A 205 9.91 -9.11 -16.97
CA VAL A 205 8.86 -10.07 -17.34
C VAL A 205 8.49 -10.88 -16.11
N LEU A 206 7.25 -10.71 -15.64
CA LEU A 206 6.71 -11.44 -14.48
C LEU A 206 6.18 -12.81 -14.87
N ARG A 207 5.64 -12.93 -16.08
CA ARG A 207 5.16 -14.18 -16.67
C ARG A 207 5.36 -14.15 -18.17
N ASP A 208 6.07 -15.15 -18.67
CA ASP A 208 6.32 -15.37 -20.09
C ASP A 208 5.59 -16.64 -20.55
N ILE A 209 5.12 -16.66 -21.80
CA ILE A 209 4.55 -17.85 -22.45
C ILE A 209 5.58 -18.55 -23.35
N GLY A 210 6.81 -18.05 -23.39
CA GLY A 210 7.94 -18.61 -24.14
C GLY A 210 8.12 -17.95 -25.50
N TYR A 211 8.89 -18.61 -26.37
CA TYR A 211 9.12 -18.23 -27.79
C TYR A 211 9.68 -16.83 -28.02
N GLY A 212 10.28 -16.21 -26.99
CA GLY A 212 10.80 -14.85 -27.05
C GLY A 212 9.76 -13.75 -26.88
N THR A 213 8.51 -14.08 -26.49
CA THR A 213 7.44 -13.08 -26.32
C THR A 213 7.75 -12.05 -25.23
N GLY A 214 8.36 -12.45 -24.10
CA GLY A 214 8.83 -11.52 -23.09
C GLY A 214 9.99 -10.63 -23.57
N LYS A 215 10.94 -11.20 -24.32
CA LYS A 215 12.06 -10.44 -24.91
C LYS A 215 11.57 -9.36 -25.87
N GLU A 216 10.56 -9.70 -26.68
CA GLU A 216 9.94 -8.76 -27.59
C GLU A 216 9.19 -7.64 -26.85
N ALA A 217 8.48 -7.98 -25.76
CA ALA A 217 7.83 -6.97 -24.94
C ALA A 217 8.83 -5.96 -24.35
N ILE A 218 9.99 -6.44 -23.88
CA ILE A 218 11.07 -5.57 -23.42
C ILE A 218 11.56 -4.66 -24.55
N ARG A 219 11.76 -5.19 -25.77
CA ARG A 219 12.21 -4.41 -26.93
C ARG A 219 11.24 -3.27 -27.24
N VAL A 220 9.94 -3.56 -27.29
CA VAL A 220 8.90 -2.56 -27.57
C VAL A 220 8.83 -1.49 -26.48
N LEU A 221 8.88 -1.89 -25.20
CA LEU A 221 8.85 -0.93 -24.10
C LEU A 221 10.09 -0.01 -24.09
N LYS A 222 11.25 -0.49 -24.56
CA LYS A 222 12.45 0.34 -24.75
C LYS A 222 12.30 1.38 -25.87
N LEU A 223 11.34 1.22 -26.78
CA LEU A 223 11.00 2.20 -27.82
C LEU A 223 9.94 3.21 -27.37
N SER A 224 9.39 3.03 -26.16
CA SER A 224 8.32 3.89 -25.65
C SER A 224 8.81 5.34 -25.53
N PRO A 225 8.04 6.34 -25.99
CA PRO A 225 8.32 7.73 -25.70
C PRO A 225 8.23 8.00 -24.19
N LYS A 226 8.70 9.18 -23.76
CA LYS A 226 8.58 9.60 -22.36
C LYS A 226 7.11 9.79 -21.99
N TRP A 227 6.74 9.26 -20.82
CA TRP A 227 5.43 9.39 -20.21
C TRP A 227 5.32 10.69 -19.40
N SER A 228 4.09 11.10 -19.12
CA SER A 228 3.86 11.97 -17.96
C SER A 228 4.02 11.12 -16.69
N PRO A 229 4.87 11.55 -15.74
CA PRO A 229 5.09 10.79 -14.51
C PRO A 229 3.85 10.86 -13.60
N GLY A 230 3.77 9.94 -12.64
CA GLY A 230 2.80 10.05 -11.56
C GLY A 230 3.13 11.20 -10.61
N GLU A 231 2.13 11.70 -9.90
CA GLU A 231 2.30 12.72 -8.87
C GLU A 231 1.65 12.31 -7.56
N GLN A 232 2.34 12.63 -6.46
CA GLN A 232 1.86 12.43 -5.10
C GLN A 232 2.22 13.67 -4.27
N ASN A 233 1.25 14.24 -3.54
CA ASN A 233 1.46 15.47 -2.78
C ASN A 233 2.03 16.62 -3.63
N GLY A 234 1.62 16.71 -4.90
CA GLY A 234 2.11 17.71 -5.86
C GLY A 234 3.57 17.53 -6.31
N GLN A 235 4.20 16.39 -6.01
CA GLN A 235 5.56 16.07 -6.46
C GLN A 235 5.55 14.90 -7.44
N LYS A 236 6.38 14.99 -8.48
CA LYS A 236 6.61 13.89 -9.43
C LYS A 236 7.28 12.72 -8.71
N VAL A 237 6.70 11.53 -8.83
CA VAL A 237 7.17 10.31 -8.18
C VAL A 237 7.46 9.20 -9.18
N ARG A 238 8.32 8.25 -8.76
CA ARG A 238 8.56 7.01 -9.51
C ARG A 238 7.39 6.07 -9.26
N CYS A 239 6.87 5.41 -10.28
CA CYS A 239 5.77 4.48 -10.11
C CYS A 239 5.89 3.22 -10.97
N THR A 240 5.44 2.09 -10.43
CA THR A 240 5.45 0.81 -11.13
C THR A 240 4.13 0.60 -11.89
N TYR A 241 4.22 0.19 -13.14
CA TYR A 241 3.08 -0.18 -13.98
C TYR A 241 3.18 -1.62 -14.49
N SER A 242 2.07 -2.34 -14.44
CA SER A 242 1.96 -3.72 -14.93
C SER A 242 1.15 -3.77 -16.22
N LEU A 243 1.77 -4.22 -17.30
CA LEU A 243 1.16 -4.38 -18.62
C LEU A 243 0.89 -5.88 -18.90
N PRO A 244 -0.38 -6.31 -18.89
CA PRO A 244 -0.76 -7.59 -19.46
C PRO A 244 -0.87 -7.48 -20.99
N ILE A 245 -0.17 -8.33 -21.73
CA ILE A 245 -0.29 -8.42 -23.20
C ILE A 245 -0.91 -9.77 -23.55
N SER A 246 -2.05 -9.74 -24.24
CA SER A 246 -2.72 -10.96 -24.72
C SER A 246 -2.19 -11.30 -26.10
N ILE A 247 -1.63 -12.51 -26.23
CA ILE A 247 -1.20 -13.09 -27.50
C ILE A 247 -2.27 -14.10 -27.90
N GLY A 248 -2.96 -13.83 -28.99
CA GLY A 248 -4.02 -14.67 -29.54
C GLY A 248 -3.98 -14.63 -31.06
N ALA A 249 -4.32 -15.75 -31.68
CA ALA A 249 -4.32 -15.94 -33.13
C ALA A 249 -5.04 -14.79 -33.87
N LYS A 250 -4.40 -14.29 -34.94
CA LYS A 250 -5.15 -13.80 -36.09
C LYS A 250 -5.83 -14.99 -36.77
#